data_AF-A0A9X9BQC9-F1
#
_entry.id   AF-A0A9X9BQC9-F1
#
_cell.length_a   1.000
_cell.length_b   1.000
_cell.length_c   1.000
_cell.angle_alpha   90.00
_cell.angle_beta   90.00
_cell.angle_gamma   90.00
#
_symmetry.space_group_name_H-M   'P 1'
#
loop_
_entity.id
_entity.type
_entity.pdbx_description
1 polymer ?
#
loop_
_entity_poly.entity_id
_entity_poly.type
_entity_poly.pdbx_seq_one_letter_code
_entity_poly.pdbx_strand_id
1 'polypeptide(L)'
;MPLPSTVLGVTVKQLLVLVTVGCVAAYLFSNHDESAPENLTLEAFIRAQEQVAAQVGTVLGMTQVKQVVAYPGYNSPGYRRVMYAVEGERGRLMVTLKQVDGESGLEVTEIRSP
;
A
#
# COMPACT_ATOMS: atom_id res chain seq x y z
N MET A 1 -49.09 -18.63 12.75
CA MET A 1 -48.24 -18.81 13.94
C MET A 1 -46.85 -18.27 13.60
N PRO A 2 -46.26 -17.34 14.38
CA PRO A 2 -44.94 -16.79 14.06
C PRO A 2 -43.87 -17.85 14.35
N LEU A 3 -42.99 -18.10 13.39
CA LEU A 3 -41.86 -19.02 13.55
C LEU A 3 -40.90 -18.47 14.62
N PRO A 4 -40.41 -19.31 15.55
CA PRO A 4 -39.44 -18.88 16.55
C PRO A 4 -38.17 -18.41 15.85
N SER A 5 -37.87 -17.11 15.96
CA SER A 5 -36.76 -16.43 15.27
C SER A 5 -35.43 -16.59 16.01
N THR A 6 -35.17 -17.80 16.48
CA THR A 6 -33.96 -18.18 17.24
C THR A 6 -33.24 -19.27 16.48
N VAL A 7 -32.06 -18.94 15.94
CA VAL A 7 -31.15 -19.90 15.30
C VAL A 7 -29.90 -19.92 16.17
N LEU A 8 -29.47 -21.11 16.61
CA LEU A 8 -28.27 -21.29 17.45
C LEU A 8 -28.26 -20.46 18.75
N GLY A 9 -29.42 -20.24 19.38
CA GLY A 9 -29.54 -19.46 20.61
C GLY A 9 -29.40 -17.94 20.44
N VAL A 10 -29.30 -17.47 19.19
CA VAL A 10 -29.17 -16.05 18.84
C VAL A 10 -30.42 -15.60 18.08
N THR A 11 -30.92 -14.41 18.38
CA THR A 11 -32.08 -13.85 17.65
C THR A 11 -31.67 -13.44 16.24
N VAL A 12 -32.57 -13.60 15.26
CA VAL A 12 -32.32 -13.18 13.86
C VAL A 12 -31.84 -11.72 13.76
N LYS A 13 -32.34 -10.84 14.64
CA LYS A 13 -31.89 -9.44 14.73
C LYS A 13 -30.42 -9.32 15.12
N GLN A 14 -29.95 -10.11 16.07
CA GLN A 14 -28.54 -10.12 16.49
C GLN A 14 -27.63 -10.65 15.37
N LEU A 15 -28.07 -11.69 14.65
CA LEU A 15 -27.33 -12.19 13.48
C LEU A 15 -27.20 -11.12 12.40
N LEU A 16 -28.28 -10.39 12.09
CA LEU A 16 -28.27 -9.33 11.09
C LEU A 16 -27.33 -8.19 11.48
N VAL A 17 -27.31 -7.80 12.76
CA VAL A 17 -26.38 -6.78 13.29
C VAL A 17 -24.93 -7.26 13.18
N LEU A 18 -24.66 -8.52 13.49
CA LEU A 18 -23.29 -9.06 13.44
C LEU A 18 -22.76 -9.10 12.01
N VAL A 19 -23.60 -9.48 11.04
CA VAL A 19 -23.26 -9.48 9.61
C VAL A 19 -22.99 -8.06 9.11
N THR A 20 -23.83 -7.08 9.44
CA THR A 20 -23.62 -5.70 8.98
C THR A 20 -22.35 -5.10 9.58
N VAL A 21 -22.09 -5.29 10.88
CA VAL A 21 -20.85 -4.84 11.51
C VAL A 21 -19.63 -5.54 10.89
N GLY A 22 -19.72 -6.84 10.62
CA GLY A 22 -18.66 -7.59 9.95
C GLY A 22 -18.35 -7.08 8.53
N CYS A 23 -19.39 -6.79 7.74
CA CYS A 23 -19.24 -6.21 6.40
C CYS A 23 -18.61 -4.82 6.44
N VAL A 24 -19.03 -3.95 7.38
CA VAL A 24 -18.45 -2.61 7.53
C VAL A 24 -16.99 -2.67 7.96
N ALA A 25 -16.65 -3.56 8.90
CA ALA A 25 -15.26 -3.77 9.31
C ALA A 25 -14.40 -4.25 8.14
N ALA A 26 -14.86 -5.28 7.40
CA ALA A 26 -14.14 -5.78 6.23
C ALA A 26 -13.94 -4.70 5.16
N TYR A 27 -14.96 -3.86 4.91
CA TYR A 27 -14.86 -2.75 3.96
C TYR A 27 -13.83 -1.70 4.41
N LEU A 28 -13.81 -1.34 5.70
CA LEU A 28 -12.84 -0.38 6.23
C LEU A 28 -11.41 -0.91 6.19
N PHE A 29 -11.20 -2.17 6.58
CA PHE A 29 -9.86 -2.79 6.52
C PHE A 29 -9.36 -2.96 5.09
N SER A 30 -10.23 -3.36 4.15
CA SER A 30 -9.85 -3.49 2.74
C SER A 30 -9.43 -2.17 2.10
N ASN A 31 -10.09 -1.05 2.44
CA ASN A 31 -9.69 0.28 1.97
C ASN A 31 -8.38 0.76 2.61
N HIS A 32 -8.06 0.29 3.82
CA HIS A 32 -6.84 0.69 4.53
C HIS A 32 -5.58 0.04 3.93
N ASP A 33 -5.70 -1.20 3.42
CA ASP A 33 -4.61 -1.89 2.72
C ASP A 33 -4.22 -1.20 1.40
N GLU A 34 -5.18 -0.61 0.69
CA GLU A 34 -4.96 0.06 -0.59
C GLU A 34 -4.28 1.43 -0.44
N SER A 35 -4.41 2.07 0.73
CA SER A 35 -3.89 3.41 1.04
C SER A 35 -3.01 3.41 2.29
N ALA A 36 -2.17 2.39 2.46
CA ALA A 36 -1.23 2.33 3.57
C ALA A 36 -0.45 3.67 3.68
N PRO A 37 -0.35 4.28 4.87
CA PRO A 37 0.29 5.60 5.04
C PRO A 37 1.77 5.60 4.61
N GLU A 38 2.41 4.42 4.63
CA GLU A 38 3.75 4.21 4.09
C GLU A 38 3.82 4.45 2.57
N ASN A 39 2.81 4.03 1.81
CA ASN A 39 2.75 4.28 0.37
C ASN A 39 2.60 5.77 0.07
N LEU A 40 1.78 6.48 0.84
CA LEU A 40 1.58 7.93 0.66
C LEU A 40 2.85 8.73 0.94
N THR A 41 3.65 8.34 1.94
CA THR A 41 4.94 9.00 2.22
C THR A 41 5.98 8.68 1.15
N LEU A 42 6.01 7.44 0.64
CA LEU A 42 6.84 7.03 -0.50
C LEU A 42 6.48 7.84 -1.76
N GLU A 43 5.20 7.96 -2.10
CA GLU A 43 4.73 8.74 -3.25
C GLU A 43 5.10 10.23 -3.15
N ALA A 44 4.88 10.83 -1.97
CA ALA A 44 5.27 12.21 -1.71
C ALA A 44 6.80 12.40 -1.83
N PHE A 45 7.58 11.43 -1.37
CA PHE A 45 9.03 11.43 -1.48
C PHE A 45 9.49 11.36 -2.94
N ILE A 46 8.90 10.48 -3.75
CA ILE A 46 9.22 10.38 -5.18
C ILE A 46 8.83 11.68 -5.91
N ARG A 47 7.68 12.28 -5.57
CA ARG A 47 7.25 13.57 -6.16
C ARG A 47 8.16 14.73 -5.77
N ALA A 48 8.70 14.73 -4.55
CA ALA A 48 9.65 15.75 -4.09
C ALA A 48 11.04 15.61 -4.71
N GLN A 49 11.32 14.51 -5.41
CA GLN A 49 12.64 14.25 -5.97
C GLN A 49 12.83 14.95 -7.32
N GLU A 50 13.76 15.91 -7.37
CA GLU A 50 14.03 16.73 -8.57
C GLU A 50 14.39 15.91 -9.80
N GLN A 51 15.07 14.77 -9.63
CA GLN A 51 15.44 13.89 -10.75
C GLN A 51 14.22 13.26 -11.44
N VAL A 52 13.17 12.98 -10.67
CA VAL A 52 11.90 12.44 -11.20
C VAL A 52 11.14 13.56 -11.92
N ALA A 53 11.03 14.74 -11.30
CA ALA A 53 10.41 15.91 -11.93
C ALA A 53 11.14 16.33 -13.22
N ALA A 54 12.47 16.21 -13.26
CA ALA A 54 13.28 16.51 -14.44
C ALA A 54 13.02 15.54 -15.61
N GLN A 55 12.84 14.24 -15.33
CA GLN A 55 12.63 13.22 -16.36
C GLN A 55 11.17 13.09 -16.81
N VAL A 56 10.22 13.13 -15.88
CA VAL A 56 8.80 12.83 -16.18
C VAL A 56 7.90 14.06 -16.22
N GLY A 57 8.39 15.22 -15.75
CA GLY A 57 7.59 16.43 -15.60
C GLY A 57 6.65 16.33 -14.40
N THR A 58 5.44 16.89 -14.51
CA THR A 58 4.40 16.72 -13.49
C THR A 58 4.02 15.24 -13.38
N VAL A 59 4.08 14.68 -12.18
CA VAL A 59 3.62 13.30 -11.91
C VAL A 59 2.09 13.27 -11.98
N LEU A 60 1.57 12.51 -12.93
CA LEU A 60 0.12 12.32 -13.16
C LEU A 60 -0.39 11.10 -12.38
N GLY A 61 0.43 10.06 -12.24
CA GLY A 61 0.05 8.82 -11.57
C GLY A 61 1.27 8.03 -11.08
N MET A 62 1.05 7.26 -10.02
CA MET A 62 2.03 6.32 -9.48
C MET A 62 1.36 4.99 -9.28
N THR A 63 2.01 3.92 -9.74
CA THR A 63 1.49 2.56 -9.55
C THR A 63 2.59 1.69 -9.02
N GLN A 64 2.33 1.07 -7.87
CA GLN A 64 3.23 0.09 -7.30
C GLN A 64 3.24 -1.17 -8.19
N VAL A 65 4.37 -1.45 -8.82
CA VAL A 65 4.52 -2.58 -9.75
C VAL A 65 4.95 -3.83 -9.00
N LYS A 66 5.80 -3.68 -7.99
CA LYS A 66 6.35 -4.82 -7.26
C LYS A 66 6.83 -4.42 -5.87
N GLN A 67 6.64 -5.31 -4.91
CA GLN A 67 7.26 -5.22 -3.59
C GLN A 67 7.96 -6.54 -3.25
N VAL A 68 9.18 -6.42 -2.75
CA VAL A 68 10.01 -7.55 -2.31
C VAL A 68 10.51 -7.24 -0.92
N VAL A 69 10.19 -8.11 0.04
CA VAL A 69 10.76 -8.06 1.39
C VAL A 69 11.82 -9.16 1.48
N ALA A 70 13.02 -8.81 1.92
CA ALA A 70 14.14 -9.74 2.05
C ALA A 70 14.76 -9.65 3.44
N TYR A 71 15.01 -10.80 4.06
CA TYR A 71 15.72 -10.93 5.33
C TYR A 71 17.05 -11.65 5.08
N PRO A 72 18.15 -10.91 4.82
CA PRO A 72 19.41 -11.49 4.36
C PRO A 72 20.17 -12.36 5.37
N GLY A 73 19.63 -12.61 6.57
CA GLY A 73 20.17 -13.56 7.55
C GLY A 73 20.42 -12.94 8.93
N TYR A 74 21.06 -13.69 9.83
CA TYR A 74 21.16 -13.38 11.27
C TYR A 74 21.84 -12.04 11.61
N ASN A 75 22.69 -11.50 10.73
CA ASN A 75 23.53 -10.32 10.99
C ASN A 75 23.27 -9.16 10.02
N SER A 76 22.17 -9.17 9.29
CA SER A 76 21.85 -8.08 8.35
C SER A 76 20.39 -7.68 8.49
N PRO A 77 20.08 -6.38 8.62
CA PRO A 77 18.71 -5.92 8.75
C PRO A 77 17.90 -6.35 7.52
N GLY A 78 16.64 -6.70 7.75
CA GLY A 78 15.68 -6.89 6.67
C GLY A 78 15.61 -5.64 5.81
N TYR A 79 15.25 -5.79 4.53
CA TYR A 79 14.96 -4.64 3.70
C TYR A 79 13.75 -4.91 2.82
N ARG A 80 12.95 -3.87 2.64
CA ARG A 80 11.82 -3.80 1.73
C ARG A 80 12.23 -3.02 0.49
N ARG A 81 12.18 -3.66 -0.66
CA ARG A 81 12.42 -3.04 -1.97
C ARG A 81 11.08 -2.89 -2.70
N VAL A 82 10.67 -1.65 -2.96
CA VAL A 82 9.41 -1.32 -3.65
C VAL A 82 9.72 -0.68 -5.00
N MET A 83 9.04 -1.12 -6.05
CA MET A 83 9.17 -0.58 -7.41
C MET A 83 7.88 0.14 -7.78
N TYR A 84 8.02 1.40 -8.18
CA TYR A 84 6.93 2.24 -8.65
C TYR A 84 7.12 2.58 -10.13
N ALA A 85 6.07 2.39 -10.92
CA ALA A 85 5.93 3.03 -12.21
C ALA A 85 5.35 4.42 -11.96
N VAL A 86 6.15 5.44 -12.29
CA VAL A 86 5.78 6.85 -12.21
C VAL A 86 5.41 7.30 -13.61
N GLU A 87 4.17 7.71 -13.79
CA GLU A 87 3.68 8.29 -15.02
C GLU A 87 3.59 9.80 -14.85
N GLY A 88 4.12 10.53 -15.82
CA GLY A 88 4.09 11.98 -15.85
C GLY A 88 3.86 12.50 -17.25
N GLU A 89 3.70 13.81 -17.35
CA GLU A 89 3.37 14.50 -18.61
C GLU A 89 4.32 14.17 -19.75
N ARG A 90 5.60 13.91 -19.45
CA ARG A 90 6.66 13.70 -20.45
C ARG A 90 7.01 12.23 -20.68
N GLY A 91 6.39 11.30 -19.96
CA GLY A 91 6.64 9.87 -20.15
C GLY A 91 6.39 9.02 -18.91
N ARG A 92 7.11 7.90 -18.84
CA ARG A 92 7.05 6.95 -17.72
C ARG A 92 8.45 6.66 -17.19
N LEU A 93 8.57 6.50 -15.88
CA LEU A 93 9.83 6.23 -15.19
C LEU A 93 9.64 5.12 -14.17
N MET A 94 10.58 4.19 -14.09
CA MET A 94 10.58 3.18 -13.04
C MET A 94 11.50 3.63 -11.90
N VAL A 95 10.91 3.83 -10.73
CA VAL A 95 11.64 4.22 -9.50
C VAL A 95 11.67 3.03 -8.56
N THR A 96 12.87 2.67 -8.11
CA THR A 96 13.03 1.62 -7.11
C THR A 96 13.52 2.20 -5.80
N LEU A 97 12.74 1.97 -4.75
CA LEU A 97 12.99 2.42 -3.39
C LEU A 97 13.42 1.23 -2.55
N LYS A 98 14.45 1.43 -1.72
CA LYS A 98 14.87 0.47 -0.70
C LYS A 98 14.69 1.12 0.67
N GLN A 99 13.96 0.42 1.53
CA GLN A 99 13.77 0.75 2.93
C GLN A 99 14.41 -0.37 3.76
N VAL A 100 15.30 -0.01 4.69
CA VAL A 100 15.96 -0.98 5.58
C VAL A 100 15.19 -1.02 6.90
N ASP A 101 14.86 -2.23 7.38
CA ASP A 101 14.18 -2.43 8.65
C ASP A 101 15.08 -1.91 9.80
N GLY A 102 14.62 -0.85 10.48
CA GLY A 102 15.35 -0.19 11.56
C GLY A 102 15.98 1.16 11.21
N GLU A 103 15.94 1.57 9.94
CA GLU A 103 16.39 2.90 9.50
C GLU A 103 15.22 3.70 8.91
N SER A 104 15.06 4.96 9.33
CA SER A 104 14.04 5.87 8.79
C SER A 104 14.43 6.47 7.43
N GLY A 105 15.57 6.07 6.87
CA GLY A 105 16.10 6.57 5.60
C GLY A 105 15.48 5.83 4.41
N LEU A 106 14.73 6.56 3.58
CA LEU A 106 14.30 6.08 2.27
C LEU A 106 15.39 6.36 1.25
N GLU A 107 16.01 5.31 0.72
CA GLU A 107 17.03 5.46 -0.32
C GLU A 107 16.46 5.08 -1.69
N VAL A 108 16.55 6.01 -2.63
CA VAL A 108 16.28 5.73 -4.04
C VAL A 108 17.50 5.04 -4.62
N THR A 109 17.39 3.73 -4.77
CA THR A 109 18.53 2.91 -5.20
C THR A 109 18.68 2.91 -6.71
N GLU A 110 17.59 3.11 -7.47
CA GLU A 110 17.64 2.99 -8.93
C GLU A 110 16.53 3.82 -9.60
N ILE A 111 16.95 4.70 -10.52
CA ILE A 111 16.08 5.41 -11.46
C ILE A 111 16.40 4.86 -12.85
N ARG A 112 15.47 4.10 -13.43
CA ARG A 112 15.60 3.60 -14.80
C ARG A 112 14.60 4.28 -15.69
N SER A 113 15.11 5.09 -16.62
CA SER A 113 14.35 5.48 -17.80
C SER A 113 14.21 4.26 -18.72
N PRO A 114 13.04 4.07 -19.36
CA PRO A 114 12.84 3.03 -20.37
C PRO A 114 13.70 3.23 -21.62
#